data_AF-A0A2G1X1B7-F1
#
_entry.id   AF-A0A2G1X1B7-F1
#
_cell.length_a   1.000
_cell.length_b   1.000
_cell.length_c   1.000
_cell.angle_alpha   90.00
_cell.angle_beta   90.00
_cell.angle_gamma   90.00
#
_symmetry.space_group_name_H-M   'P 1'
#
loop_
_entity.id
_entity.type
_entity.pdbx_description
1 polymer ?
#
loop_
_entity_poly.entity_id
_entity_poly.type
_entity_poly.pdbx_seq_one_letter_code
_entity_poly.pdbx_strand_id
1 'polypeptide(L)'
;VAFSGGVDSGLVAAAVPEAPCYVAGFEGSHDVAAAREAASAMERDLRVVEITHEDLRRAVRAVAAATGRRNPMDVAIAVPLFLTAEAAAADGFDRLAVGQGADELFGGYSKVVDPAADPRVEADTVRGARTETVRTLPGQLERDVLALRAAGVEPATPLLDDRVVAAALALPDDLLVDGDERKVALRRVAAGRVPESVHGADKKAVQYGTYVSRELDRLARQAGYKRRMDDHVGKYIEALCSEEKPAGEGRS
;
A
#
# COMPACT_ATOMS: atom_id res chain seq x y z
N VAL A 1 -1.60 -12.91 4.10
CA VAL A 1 -0.88 -11.66 4.44
C VAL A 1 -0.55 -10.91 3.16
N ALA A 2 -0.91 -9.63 3.04
CA ALA A 2 -0.42 -8.79 1.95
C ALA A 2 1.07 -8.52 2.15
N PHE A 3 1.90 -9.06 1.25
CA PHE A 3 3.33 -9.27 1.47
C PHE A 3 4.15 -8.59 0.38
N SER A 4 4.70 -7.42 0.69
CA SER A 4 5.52 -6.63 -0.26
C SER A 4 7.02 -6.89 -0.12
N GLY A 5 7.42 -7.81 0.77
CA GLY A 5 8.83 -8.17 1.01
C GLY A 5 9.64 -7.16 1.82
N GLY A 6 9.05 -6.09 2.34
CA GLY A 6 9.72 -5.20 3.29
C GLY A 6 9.35 -5.46 4.75
N VAL A 7 10.09 -4.79 5.64
CA VAL A 7 10.03 -4.93 7.11
C VAL A 7 8.61 -4.96 7.68
N ASP A 8 7.70 -4.10 7.21
CA ASP A 8 6.33 -4.00 7.75
C ASP A 8 5.56 -5.30 7.52
N SER A 9 5.46 -5.73 6.26
CA SER A 9 4.78 -6.97 5.90
C SER A 9 5.55 -8.22 6.34
N GLY A 10 6.88 -8.13 6.46
CA GLY A 10 7.72 -9.16 7.06
C GLY A 10 7.34 -9.43 8.52
N LEU A 11 7.23 -8.38 9.33
CA LEU A 11 6.80 -8.48 10.71
C LEU A 11 5.37 -9.03 10.85
N VAL A 12 4.45 -8.57 9.99
CA VAL A 12 3.08 -9.11 9.98
C VAL A 12 3.10 -10.59 9.62
N ALA A 13 3.83 -11.01 8.58
CA ALA A 13 3.93 -12.41 8.20
C ALA A 13 4.56 -13.28 9.30
N ALA A 14 5.60 -12.78 9.98
CA ALA A 14 6.23 -13.48 11.11
C ALA A 14 5.28 -13.63 12.31
N ALA A 15 4.31 -12.73 12.49
CA ALA A 15 3.33 -12.82 13.56
C ALA A 15 2.21 -13.84 13.29
N VAL A 16 2.02 -14.25 12.02
CA VAL A 16 1.02 -15.25 11.60
C VAL A 16 1.66 -16.31 10.69
N PRO A 17 2.55 -17.18 11.22
CA PRO A 17 3.35 -18.09 10.40
C PRO A 17 2.53 -19.14 9.64
N GLU A 18 1.28 -19.40 9.99
CA GLU A 18 0.45 -20.35 9.23
C GLU A 18 -0.26 -19.69 8.03
N ALA A 19 -0.27 -18.35 7.94
CA ALA A 19 -1.01 -17.64 6.91
C ALA A 19 -0.21 -17.50 5.59
N PRO A 20 -0.78 -17.86 4.43
CA PRO A 20 -0.11 -17.67 3.15
C PRO A 20 0.14 -16.18 2.86
N CYS A 21 1.24 -15.90 2.15
CA CYS A 21 1.60 -14.56 1.71
C CYS A 21 1.08 -14.32 0.29
N TYR A 22 0.67 -13.08 0.00
CA TYR A 22 0.17 -12.67 -1.31
C TYR A 22 0.86 -11.38 -1.75
N VAL A 23 1.20 -11.30 -3.03
CA VAL A 23 1.69 -10.06 -3.66
C VAL A 23 1.01 -9.86 -5.00
N ALA A 24 0.48 -8.67 -5.25
CA ALA A 24 -0.06 -8.29 -6.55
C ALA A 24 0.88 -7.31 -7.26
N GLY A 25 1.18 -7.57 -8.53
CA GLY A 25 2.01 -6.68 -9.34
C GLY A 25 2.04 -7.11 -10.79
N PHE A 26 2.42 -6.18 -11.68
CA PHE A 26 2.72 -6.53 -13.06
C PHE A 26 3.97 -7.42 -13.13
N GLU A 27 4.10 -8.18 -14.22
CA GLU A 27 5.29 -8.97 -14.51
C GLU A 27 6.57 -8.10 -14.40
N GLY A 28 7.60 -8.65 -13.74
CA GLY A 28 8.88 -7.97 -13.52
C GLY A 28 8.83 -6.75 -12.59
N SER A 29 7.73 -6.57 -11.84
CA SER A 29 7.61 -5.49 -10.85
C SER A 29 8.52 -5.73 -9.63
N HIS A 30 8.99 -4.63 -9.05
CA HIS A 30 9.91 -4.67 -7.92
C HIS A 30 9.28 -5.31 -6.69
N ASP A 31 7.99 -5.07 -6.45
CA ASP A 31 7.29 -5.67 -5.30
C ASP A 31 7.19 -7.19 -5.43
N VAL A 32 6.94 -7.71 -6.64
CA VAL A 32 6.91 -9.17 -6.87
C VAL A 32 8.30 -9.78 -6.67
N ALA A 33 9.35 -9.12 -7.17
CA ALA A 33 10.73 -9.60 -6.97
C ALA A 33 11.11 -9.60 -5.48
N ALA A 34 10.90 -8.49 -4.77
CA ALA A 34 11.19 -8.36 -3.34
C ALA A 34 10.37 -9.33 -2.49
N ALA A 35 9.09 -9.52 -2.81
CA ALA A 35 8.24 -10.48 -2.12
C ALA A 35 8.73 -11.92 -2.32
N ARG A 36 9.15 -12.31 -3.53
CA ARG A 36 9.72 -13.65 -3.79
C ARG A 36 11.00 -13.89 -3.00
N GLU A 37 11.91 -12.92 -2.99
CA GLU A 37 13.17 -13.00 -2.23
C GLU A 37 12.89 -13.11 -0.72
N ALA A 38 12.04 -12.23 -0.19
CA ALA A 38 11.69 -12.23 1.22
C ALA A 38 10.93 -13.49 1.64
N ALA A 39 10.00 -13.99 0.81
CA ALA A 39 9.27 -15.22 1.09
C ALA A 39 10.21 -16.44 1.09
N SER A 40 11.15 -16.51 0.15
CA SER A 40 12.19 -17.55 0.13
C SER A 40 13.04 -17.51 1.39
N ALA A 41 13.54 -16.33 1.78
CA ALA A 41 14.37 -16.15 2.97
C ALA A 41 13.62 -16.46 4.29
N MET A 42 12.31 -16.23 4.32
CA MET A 42 11.45 -16.49 5.47
C MET A 42 10.74 -17.85 5.40
N GLU A 43 11.03 -18.69 4.40
CA GLU A 43 10.39 -19.98 4.16
C GLU A 43 8.85 -19.89 4.15
N ARG A 44 8.31 -18.91 3.42
CA ARG A 44 6.88 -18.62 3.31
C ARG A 44 6.30 -19.14 2.01
N ASP A 45 5.08 -19.66 2.07
CA ASP A 45 4.24 -19.84 0.89
C ASP A 45 3.80 -18.47 0.35
N LEU A 46 4.16 -18.19 -0.91
CA LEU A 46 3.87 -16.92 -1.57
C LEU A 46 3.05 -17.16 -2.84
N ARG A 47 1.85 -16.60 -2.85
CA ARG A 47 1.03 -16.46 -4.05
C ARG A 47 1.30 -15.13 -4.75
N VAL A 48 1.73 -15.20 -6.00
CA VAL A 48 1.87 -14.03 -6.87
C VAL A 48 0.61 -13.85 -7.70
N VAL A 49 -0.01 -12.68 -7.60
CA VAL A 49 -1.16 -12.25 -8.38
C VAL A 49 -0.63 -11.35 -9.50
N GLU A 50 -0.47 -11.93 -10.68
CA GLU A 50 -0.02 -11.19 -11.86
C GLU A 50 -1.13 -10.25 -12.35
N ILE A 51 -0.82 -8.96 -12.46
CA ILE A 51 -1.79 -7.95 -12.90
C ILE A 51 -1.72 -7.79 -14.42
N THR A 52 -2.85 -7.91 -15.10
CA THR A 52 -3.00 -7.55 -16.52
C THR A 52 -3.60 -6.15 -16.69
N HIS A 53 -3.54 -5.59 -17.91
CA HIS A 53 -4.24 -4.32 -18.21
C HIS A 53 -5.76 -4.44 -18.11
N GLU A 54 -6.32 -5.63 -18.33
CA GLU A 54 -7.75 -5.89 -18.15
C GLU A 54 -8.13 -5.86 -16.67
N ASP A 55 -7.36 -6.57 -15.83
CA ASP A 55 -7.52 -6.54 -14.38
C ASP A 55 -7.39 -5.14 -13.84
N LEU A 56 -6.40 -4.38 -14.32
CA LEU A 56 -6.20 -2.99 -13.91
C LEU A 56 -7.43 -2.13 -14.21
N ARG A 57 -8.00 -2.21 -15.42
CA ARG A 57 -9.22 -1.43 -15.75
C ARG A 57 -10.41 -1.84 -14.89
N ARG A 58 -10.63 -3.15 -14.70
CA ARG A 58 -11.71 -3.70 -13.86
C ARG A 58 -11.56 -3.25 -12.41
N ALA A 59 -10.36 -3.41 -11.84
CA ALA A 59 -10.06 -3.04 -10.47
C ALA A 59 -10.17 -1.52 -10.24
N VAL A 60 -9.74 -0.68 -11.19
CA VAL A 60 -9.93 0.78 -11.08
C VAL A 60 -11.40 1.14 -10.92
N ARG A 61 -12.29 0.53 -11.72
CA ARG A 61 -13.74 0.79 -11.62
C ARG A 61 -14.31 0.31 -10.29
N ALA A 62 -13.98 -0.92 -9.89
CA ALA A 62 -14.43 -1.48 -8.62
C ALA A 62 -13.97 -0.66 -7.41
N VAL A 63 -12.69 -0.27 -7.38
CA VAL A 63 -12.11 0.58 -6.33
C VAL A 63 -12.75 1.97 -6.33
N ALA A 64 -12.93 2.59 -7.49
CA ALA A 64 -13.57 3.90 -7.57
C ALA A 64 -15.03 3.88 -7.11
N ALA A 65 -15.76 2.81 -7.44
CA ALA A 65 -17.14 2.61 -6.98
C ALA A 65 -17.20 2.37 -5.45
N ALA A 66 -16.31 1.55 -4.91
CA ALA A 66 -16.29 1.21 -3.49
C ALA A 66 -15.84 2.37 -2.59
N THR A 67 -14.85 3.15 -3.03
CA THR A 67 -14.22 4.20 -2.22
C THR A 67 -14.76 5.60 -2.51
N GLY A 68 -15.46 5.79 -3.64
CA GLY A 68 -15.81 7.11 -4.17
C GLY A 68 -14.61 7.92 -4.67
N ARG A 69 -13.39 7.37 -4.64
CA ARG A 69 -12.15 8.07 -4.99
C ARG A 69 -11.76 7.78 -6.43
N ARG A 70 -11.43 8.85 -7.18
CA ARG A 70 -11.02 8.77 -8.59
C ARG A 70 -9.66 9.41 -8.86
N ASN A 71 -9.01 9.96 -7.84
CA ASN A 71 -7.68 10.54 -8.02
C ASN A 71 -6.66 9.41 -8.29
N PRO A 72 -5.68 9.62 -9.18
CA PRO A 72 -4.74 8.57 -9.58
C PRO A 72 -3.95 7.93 -8.44
N MET A 73 -3.57 8.71 -7.43
CA MET A 73 -2.75 8.25 -6.31
C MET A 73 -3.52 7.21 -5.47
N ASP A 74 -4.73 7.55 -5.03
CA ASP A 74 -5.54 6.65 -4.21
C ASP A 74 -5.88 5.38 -4.97
N VAL A 75 -6.27 5.50 -6.25
CA VAL A 75 -6.58 4.34 -7.09
C VAL A 75 -5.34 3.44 -7.25
N ALA A 76 -4.17 4.01 -7.52
CA ALA A 76 -2.94 3.24 -7.70
C ALA A 76 -2.49 2.50 -6.43
N ILE A 77 -2.81 3.03 -5.24
CA ILE A 77 -2.53 2.36 -3.96
C ILE A 77 -3.56 1.25 -3.69
N ALA A 78 -4.85 1.53 -3.92
CA ALA A 78 -5.93 0.60 -3.58
C ALA A 78 -6.04 -0.59 -4.54
N VAL A 79 -5.72 -0.44 -5.83
CA VAL A 79 -5.84 -1.52 -6.82
C VAL A 79 -5.01 -2.77 -6.48
N PRO A 80 -3.71 -2.67 -6.15
CA PRO A 80 -2.95 -3.84 -5.70
C PRO A 80 -3.53 -4.52 -4.47
N LEU A 81 -4.02 -3.75 -3.50
CA LEU A 81 -4.66 -4.28 -2.29
C LEU A 81 -5.96 -5.02 -2.63
N PHE A 82 -6.78 -4.43 -3.50
CA PHE A 82 -8.03 -5.02 -4.00
C PHE A 82 -7.77 -6.35 -4.72
N LEU A 83 -6.83 -6.40 -5.66
CA LEU A 83 -6.50 -7.63 -6.40
C LEU A 83 -5.89 -8.70 -5.50
N THR A 84 -5.08 -8.30 -4.51
CA THR A 84 -4.55 -9.19 -3.47
C THR A 84 -5.69 -9.79 -2.64
N ALA A 85 -6.67 -8.98 -2.26
CA ALA A 85 -7.84 -9.41 -1.51
C ALA A 85 -8.74 -10.34 -2.31
N GLU A 86 -9.00 -10.06 -3.57
CA GLU A 86 -9.80 -10.96 -4.42
C GLU A 86 -9.15 -12.35 -4.55
N ALA A 87 -7.82 -12.40 -4.69
CA ALA A 87 -7.10 -13.66 -4.70
C ALA A 87 -7.19 -14.41 -3.37
N ALA A 88 -7.09 -13.71 -2.24
CA ALA A 88 -7.26 -14.32 -0.93
C ALA A 88 -8.70 -14.83 -0.70
N ALA A 89 -9.71 -14.06 -1.13
CA ALA A 89 -11.11 -14.48 -1.09
C ALA A 89 -11.37 -15.71 -1.96
N ALA A 90 -10.81 -15.75 -3.16
CA ALA A 90 -10.92 -16.89 -4.07
C ALA A 90 -10.29 -18.18 -3.50
N ASP A 91 -9.26 -18.03 -2.66
CA ASP A 91 -8.62 -19.13 -1.94
C ASP A 91 -9.37 -19.52 -0.64
N GLY A 92 -10.49 -18.86 -0.35
CA GLY A 92 -11.38 -19.17 0.79
C GLY A 92 -11.07 -18.42 2.09
N PHE A 93 -10.23 -17.38 2.04
CA PHE A 93 -9.93 -16.55 3.22
C PHE A 93 -10.90 -15.37 3.32
N ASP A 94 -11.39 -15.10 4.53
CA ASP A 94 -12.30 -13.99 4.83
C ASP A 94 -11.56 -12.74 5.37
N ARG A 95 -10.26 -12.85 5.65
CA ARG A 95 -9.43 -11.79 6.24
C ARG A 95 -8.10 -11.63 5.54
N LEU A 96 -7.66 -10.39 5.39
CA LEU A 96 -6.33 -10.06 4.88
C LEU A 96 -5.54 -9.25 5.91
N ALA A 97 -4.48 -9.85 6.46
CA ALA A 97 -3.53 -9.13 7.30
C ALA A 97 -2.64 -8.21 6.45
N VAL A 98 -2.56 -6.94 6.83
CA VAL A 98 -1.87 -5.88 6.07
C VAL A 98 -0.97 -5.03 6.99
N GLY A 99 0.05 -4.40 6.42
CA GLY A 99 1.10 -3.65 7.13
C GLY A 99 0.80 -2.17 7.38
N GLN A 100 -0.47 -1.75 7.26
CA GLN A 100 -0.88 -0.35 7.36
C GLN A 100 -0.52 0.25 8.72
N GLY A 101 -0.17 1.53 8.73
CA GLY A 101 0.24 2.27 9.92
C GLY A 101 1.74 2.23 10.21
N ALA A 102 2.51 1.35 9.55
CA ALA A 102 3.93 1.24 9.84
C ALA A 102 4.71 2.53 9.52
N ASP A 103 4.48 3.12 8.34
CA ASP A 103 5.17 4.33 7.92
C ASP A 103 4.76 5.55 8.76
N GLU A 104 3.48 5.66 9.11
CA GLU A 104 2.96 6.75 9.92
C GLU A 104 3.41 6.66 11.37
N LEU A 105 3.36 5.48 11.98
CA LEU A 105 3.68 5.30 13.40
C LEU A 105 5.18 5.33 13.67
N PHE A 106 5.99 4.74 12.79
CA PHE A 106 7.41 4.50 13.03
C PHE A 106 8.35 5.39 12.19
N GLY A 107 7.84 6.42 11.51
CA GLY A 107 8.70 7.38 10.79
C GLY A 107 9.24 6.83 9.47
N GLY A 108 8.39 6.17 8.69
CA GLY A 108 8.77 5.53 7.42
C GLY A 108 8.86 6.46 6.21
N TYR A 109 8.31 7.67 6.28
CA TYR A 109 8.38 8.62 5.17
C TYR A 109 9.67 9.45 5.19
N SER A 110 10.25 9.71 4.02
CA SER A 110 11.46 10.53 3.90
C SER A 110 11.29 11.94 4.49
N LYS A 111 10.07 12.48 4.42
CA LYS A 111 9.73 13.81 4.97
C LYS A 111 9.75 13.88 6.50
N VAL A 112 9.94 12.76 7.17
CA VAL A 112 10.10 12.69 8.63
C VAL A 112 11.58 12.72 9.03
N VAL A 113 12.51 12.51 8.08
CA VAL A 113 13.95 12.40 8.34
C VAL A 113 14.57 13.74 8.71
N ASP A 114 14.42 14.74 7.84
CA ASP A 114 14.85 16.13 8.08
C ASP A 114 13.68 17.09 7.83
N PRO A 115 12.74 17.15 8.79
CA PRO A 115 11.48 17.86 8.57
C PRO A 115 11.66 19.39 8.51
N ALA A 116 12.69 19.94 9.16
CA ALA A 116 13.01 21.37 9.09
C ALA A 116 13.46 21.81 7.68
N ALA A 117 13.93 20.89 6.85
CA ALA A 117 14.33 21.14 5.46
C ALA A 117 13.31 20.63 4.42
N ASP A 118 12.20 20.01 4.84
CA ASP A 118 11.25 19.35 3.95
C ASP A 118 9.91 20.08 3.86
N PRO A 119 9.58 20.72 2.73
CA PRO A 119 8.36 21.53 2.60
C PRO A 119 7.05 20.70 2.54
N ARG A 120 7.13 19.35 2.68
CA ARG A 120 5.96 18.45 2.67
C ARG A 120 5.38 18.20 4.07
N VAL A 121 5.96 18.82 5.10
CA VAL A 121 5.50 18.83 6.49
C VAL A 121 5.63 20.26 7.03
N GLU A 122 4.75 20.63 7.95
CA GLU A 122 4.78 21.96 8.59
C GLU A 122 5.63 21.97 9.86
N ALA A 123 5.87 20.81 10.45
CA ALA A 123 6.64 20.66 11.68
C ALA A 123 8.16 20.70 11.44
N ASP A 124 8.88 21.25 12.41
CA ASP A 124 10.35 21.33 12.39
C ASP A 124 11.04 20.18 13.17
N THR A 125 10.27 19.22 13.68
CA THR A 125 10.78 18.10 14.51
C THR A 125 10.30 16.76 13.97
N VAL A 126 11.11 15.71 14.16
CA VAL A 126 10.80 14.34 13.71
C VAL A 126 9.47 13.88 14.30
N ARG A 127 9.26 14.08 15.61
CA ARG A 127 7.99 13.76 16.28
C ARG A 127 6.81 14.58 15.74
N GLY A 128 7.00 15.86 15.44
CA GLY A 128 5.97 16.72 14.86
C GLY A 128 5.56 16.23 13.47
N ALA A 129 6.54 16.00 12.59
CA ALA A 129 6.32 15.46 11.26
C ALA A 129 5.66 14.07 11.30
N ARG A 130 6.09 13.19 12.21
CA ARG A 130 5.43 11.90 12.47
C ARG A 130 3.97 12.07 12.92
N THR A 131 3.69 13.08 13.74
CA THR A 131 2.31 13.35 14.18
C THR A 131 1.42 13.80 13.02
N GLU A 132 1.96 14.59 12.08
CA GLU A 132 1.25 14.96 10.85
C GLU A 132 0.93 13.74 9.98
N THR A 133 1.88 12.80 9.82
CA THR A 133 1.62 11.57 9.04
C THR A 133 0.57 10.69 9.70
N VAL A 134 0.61 10.52 11.03
CA VAL A 134 -0.44 9.80 11.78
C VAL A 134 -1.83 10.41 11.54
N ARG A 135 -1.95 11.74 11.46
CA ARG A 135 -3.24 12.41 11.19
C ARG A 135 -3.81 12.10 9.80
N THR A 136 -3.00 11.58 8.88
CA THR A 136 -3.48 11.16 7.55
C THR A 136 -4.11 9.76 7.55
N LEU A 137 -3.86 8.94 8.59
CA LEU A 137 -4.31 7.55 8.67
C LEU A 137 -5.82 7.38 8.43
N PRO A 138 -6.73 8.18 9.01
CA PRO A 138 -8.17 7.97 8.82
C PRO A 138 -8.58 7.95 7.34
N GLY A 139 -8.05 8.88 6.53
CA GLY A 139 -8.36 8.94 5.10
C GLY A 139 -7.73 7.80 4.30
N GLN A 140 -6.55 7.33 4.69
CA GLN A 140 -5.90 6.17 4.05
C GLN A 140 -6.62 4.87 4.40
N LEU A 141 -7.01 4.69 5.67
CA LEU A 141 -7.72 3.52 6.16
C LEU A 141 -9.11 3.41 5.58
N GLU A 142 -9.84 4.52 5.45
CA GLU A 142 -11.14 4.52 4.77
C GLU A 142 -11.02 3.96 3.34
N ARG A 143 -10.06 4.45 2.54
CA ARG A 143 -9.79 3.95 1.19
C ARG A 143 -9.49 2.45 1.21
N ASP A 144 -8.54 2.03 2.04
CA ASP A 144 -8.06 0.65 2.06
C ASP A 144 -9.15 -0.33 2.55
N VAL A 145 -9.87 0.02 3.62
CA VAL A 145 -10.95 -0.80 4.18
C VAL A 145 -12.09 -0.98 3.17
N LEU A 146 -12.51 0.11 2.52
CA LEU A 146 -13.57 0.03 1.51
C LEU A 146 -13.16 -0.80 0.30
N ALA A 147 -11.91 -0.66 -0.17
CA ALA A 147 -11.39 -1.48 -1.26
C ALA A 147 -11.33 -2.97 -0.89
N LEU A 148 -10.77 -3.31 0.29
CA LEU A 148 -10.63 -4.70 0.73
C LEU A 148 -11.99 -5.37 0.95
N ARG A 149 -12.95 -4.67 1.56
CA ARG A 149 -14.31 -5.20 1.75
C ARG A 149 -15.06 -5.40 0.43
N ALA A 150 -14.85 -4.51 -0.55
CA ALA A 150 -15.42 -4.69 -1.89
C ALA A 150 -14.85 -5.92 -2.61
N ALA A 151 -13.63 -6.34 -2.28
CA ALA A 151 -13.02 -7.58 -2.75
C ALA A 151 -13.42 -8.82 -1.93
N GLY A 152 -14.27 -8.66 -0.91
CA GLY A 152 -14.83 -9.77 -0.13
C GLY A 152 -14.02 -10.20 1.10
N VAL A 153 -13.04 -9.40 1.54
CA VAL A 153 -12.24 -9.70 2.75
C VAL A 153 -12.27 -8.57 3.76
N GLU A 154 -12.17 -8.91 5.05
CA GLU A 154 -12.01 -7.93 6.12
C GLU A 154 -10.52 -7.66 6.38
N PRO A 155 -10.06 -6.40 6.42
CA PRO A 155 -8.68 -6.08 6.80
C PRO A 155 -8.39 -6.47 8.25
N ALA A 156 -7.20 -7.01 8.48
CA ALA A 156 -6.58 -7.07 9.80
C ALA A 156 -5.32 -6.19 9.78
N THR A 157 -5.24 -5.20 10.68
CA THR A 157 -4.14 -4.22 10.76
C THR A 157 -3.41 -4.33 12.10
N PRO A 158 -2.57 -5.35 12.34
CA PRO A 158 -1.97 -5.59 13.66
C PRO A 158 -1.14 -4.42 14.20
N LEU A 159 -0.52 -3.63 13.32
CA LEU A 159 0.30 -2.47 13.70
C LEU A 159 -0.54 -1.29 14.21
N LEU A 160 -1.85 -1.31 13.98
CA LEU A 160 -2.80 -0.31 14.47
C LEU A 160 -3.57 -0.75 15.73
N ASP A 161 -3.18 -1.87 16.35
CA ASP A 161 -3.65 -2.22 17.70
C ASP A 161 -3.28 -1.10 18.68
N ASP A 162 -4.20 -0.72 19.56
CA ASP A 162 -4.03 0.40 20.51
C ASP A 162 -2.73 0.29 21.33
N ARG A 163 -2.28 -0.93 21.63
CA ARG A 163 -1.03 -1.15 22.37
C ARG A 163 0.20 -0.83 21.52
N VAL A 164 0.16 -1.17 20.22
CA VAL A 164 1.22 -0.85 19.27
C VAL A 164 1.24 0.65 18.99
N VAL A 165 0.07 1.25 18.80
CA VAL A 165 -0.07 2.71 18.63
C VAL A 165 0.48 3.44 19.85
N ALA A 166 0.05 3.08 21.06
CA ALA A 166 0.53 3.72 22.29
C ALA A 166 2.06 3.60 22.45
N ALA A 167 2.62 2.42 22.16
CA ALA A 167 4.07 2.22 22.19
C ALA A 167 4.79 3.08 21.15
N ALA A 168 4.31 3.11 19.91
CA ALA A 168 4.90 3.90 18.83
C ALA A 168 4.82 5.41 19.08
N LEU A 169 3.70 5.89 19.63
CA LEU A 169 3.52 7.31 19.96
C LEU A 169 4.47 7.79 21.07
N ALA A 170 4.91 6.87 21.95
CA ALA A 170 5.85 7.16 23.03
C ALA A 170 7.32 7.18 22.59
N LEU A 171 7.66 6.65 21.41
CA LEU A 171 9.05 6.54 20.95
C LEU A 171 9.77 7.90 20.89
N PRO A 172 11.02 8.00 21.34
CA PRO A 172 11.90 9.14 21.09
C PRO A 172 12.31 9.21 19.62
N ASP A 173 12.81 10.37 19.20
CA ASP A 173 13.05 10.70 17.79
C ASP A 173 14.13 9.80 17.16
N ASP A 174 15.17 9.44 17.91
CA ASP A 174 16.27 8.54 17.51
C ASP A 174 15.81 7.08 17.27
N LEU A 175 14.63 6.72 17.79
CA LEU A 175 13.98 5.44 17.52
C LEU A 175 12.98 5.49 16.36
N LEU A 176 12.70 6.68 15.83
CA LEU A 176 11.96 6.86 14.57
C LEU A 176 12.93 6.98 13.40
N VAL A 177 13.94 7.84 13.56
CA VAL A 177 14.95 8.20 12.55
C VAL A 177 16.33 8.29 13.19
N ASP A 178 17.34 7.69 12.56
CA ASP A 178 18.75 7.80 12.95
C ASP A 178 19.61 8.07 11.70
N GLY A 179 20.10 9.30 11.55
CA GLY A 179 20.66 9.76 10.27
C GLY A 179 19.63 9.68 9.14
N ASP A 180 19.95 8.96 8.07
CA ASP A 180 19.02 8.69 6.96
C ASP A 180 18.16 7.43 7.18
N GLU A 181 18.42 6.67 8.26
CA GLU A 181 17.69 5.44 8.55
C GLU A 181 16.29 5.76 9.08
N ARG A 182 15.29 5.07 8.53
CA ARG A 182 13.87 5.21 8.88
C ARG A 182 13.35 3.94 9.52
N LYS A 183 12.32 4.07 10.36
CA LYS A 183 11.67 2.96 11.07
C LYS A 183 12.64 2.24 12.00
N VAL A 184 13.55 2.97 12.64
CA VAL A 184 14.65 2.40 13.45
C VAL A 184 14.13 1.41 14.50
N ALA A 185 13.13 1.78 15.31
CA ALA A 185 12.52 0.89 16.29
C ALA A 185 11.90 -0.35 15.64
N LEU A 186 11.18 -0.19 14.53
CA LEU A 186 10.52 -1.31 13.85
C LEU A 186 11.55 -2.28 13.26
N ARG A 187 12.63 -1.77 12.64
CA ARG A 187 13.75 -2.57 12.13
C ARG A 187 14.49 -3.30 13.25
N ARG A 188 14.71 -2.67 14.40
CA ARG A 188 15.29 -3.33 15.59
C ARG A 188 14.42 -4.48 16.09
N VAL A 189 13.10 -4.31 16.14
CA VAL A 189 12.17 -5.41 16.49
C VAL A 189 12.19 -6.51 15.44
N ALA A 190 12.29 -6.14 14.16
CA ALA A 190 12.34 -7.08 13.04
C ALA A 190 13.62 -7.92 13.00
N ALA A 191 14.77 -7.37 13.41
CA ALA A 191 16.05 -8.08 13.43
C ALA A 191 16.04 -9.39 14.24
N GLY A 192 15.17 -9.50 15.25
CA GLY A 192 14.98 -10.74 16.02
C GLY A 192 13.89 -11.68 15.51
N ARG A 193 13.24 -11.35 14.38
CA ARG A 193 12.00 -12.01 13.93
C ARG A 193 11.97 -12.36 12.45
N VAL A 194 12.70 -11.62 11.62
CA VAL A 194 12.81 -11.87 10.18
C VAL A 194 14.28 -11.80 9.74
N PRO A 195 14.67 -12.43 8.63
CA PRO A 195 16.03 -12.38 8.10
C PRO A 195 16.51 -10.95 7.79
N GLU A 196 17.83 -10.75 7.79
CA GLU A 196 18.47 -9.47 7.47
C GLU A 196 18.09 -8.94 6.09
N SER A 197 17.96 -9.82 5.10
CA SER A 197 17.51 -9.48 3.75
C SER A 197 16.12 -8.82 3.72
N VAL A 198 15.28 -9.04 4.75
CA VAL A 198 13.92 -8.50 4.84
C VAL A 198 13.87 -7.23 5.69
N HIS A 199 14.55 -7.21 6.86
CA HIS A 199 14.52 -6.04 7.74
C HIS A 199 15.52 -4.95 7.35
N GLY A 200 16.55 -5.28 6.57
CA GLY A 200 17.57 -4.35 6.06
C GLY A 200 17.25 -3.81 4.67
N ALA A 201 16.21 -4.30 4.00
CA ALA A 201 15.85 -3.86 2.66
C ALA A 201 15.51 -2.35 2.64
N ASP A 202 16.19 -1.60 1.78
CA ASP A 202 15.85 -0.22 1.48
C ASP A 202 14.69 -0.16 0.49
N LYS A 203 13.49 0.12 1.00
CA LYS A 203 12.33 0.34 0.15
C LYS A 203 12.42 1.69 -0.56
N LYS A 204 12.62 1.65 -1.88
CA LYS A 204 12.13 2.70 -2.79
C LYS A 204 10.60 2.75 -2.65
N ALA A 205 10.03 3.95 -2.59
CA ALA A 205 8.65 4.18 -2.19
C ALA A 205 7.62 3.24 -2.86
N VAL A 206 6.74 2.66 -2.04
CA VAL A 206 5.66 1.71 -2.37
C VAL A 206 4.76 2.18 -3.52
N GLN A 207 4.71 3.48 -3.80
CA GLN A 207 3.85 4.09 -4.83
C GLN A 207 4.20 3.70 -6.28
N TYR A 208 5.31 2.97 -6.51
CA TYR A 208 5.72 2.50 -7.83
C TYR A 208 6.12 1.01 -7.89
N GLY A 209 6.10 0.30 -6.76
CA GLY A 209 6.67 -1.04 -6.65
C GLY A 209 5.96 -2.09 -7.50
N THR A 210 4.64 -1.96 -7.67
CA THR A 210 3.77 -2.87 -8.45
C THR A 210 3.69 -2.55 -9.94
N TYR A 211 4.22 -1.40 -10.36
CA TYR A 211 4.01 -0.76 -11.67
C TYR A 211 2.60 -0.28 -12.00
N VAL A 212 1.61 -0.36 -11.11
CA VAL A 212 0.24 0.12 -11.39
C VAL A 212 0.19 1.56 -11.87
N SER A 213 0.84 2.50 -11.17
CA SER A 213 0.92 3.92 -11.59
C SER A 213 1.50 4.10 -12.99
N ARG A 214 2.52 3.31 -13.34
CA ARG A 214 3.18 3.34 -14.66
C ARG A 214 2.25 2.82 -15.75
N GLU A 215 1.54 1.74 -15.46
CA GLU A 215 0.61 1.13 -16.40
C GLU A 215 -0.67 1.95 -16.58
N LEU A 216 -1.13 2.65 -15.54
CA LEU A 216 -2.20 3.65 -15.65
C LEU A 216 -1.81 4.83 -16.54
N ASP A 217 -0.60 5.39 -16.39
CA ASP A 217 -0.09 6.43 -17.31
C ASP A 217 -0.02 5.92 -18.76
N ARG A 218 0.42 4.67 -18.96
CA ARG A 218 0.47 4.04 -20.28
C ARG A 218 -0.93 3.90 -20.90
N LEU A 219 -1.89 3.40 -20.14
CA LEU A 219 -3.28 3.23 -20.57
C LEU A 219 -3.92 4.57 -20.91
N ALA A 220 -3.75 5.59 -20.06
CA ALA A 220 -4.23 6.93 -20.31
C ALA A 220 -3.70 7.48 -21.65
N ARG A 221 -2.39 7.36 -21.88
CA ARG A 221 -1.75 7.78 -23.13
C ARG A 221 -2.29 7.05 -24.36
N GLN A 222 -2.49 5.72 -24.26
CA GLN A 222 -3.04 4.91 -25.35
C GLN A 222 -4.49 5.30 -25.69
N ALA A 223 -5.26 5.69 -24.68
CA ALA A 223 -6.62 6.22 -24.83
C ALA A 223 -6.68 7.70 -25.28
N GLY A 224 -5.53 8.32 -25.58
CA GLY A 224 -5.45 9.69 -26.10
C GLY A 224 -5.26 10.79 -25.04
N TYR A 225 -5.18 10.44 -23.75
CA TYR A 225 -4.90 11.38 -22.66
C TYR A 225 -3.40 11.66 -22.57
N LYS A 226 -2.96 12.74 -23.22
CA LYS A 226 -1.53 13.09 -23.35
C LYS A 226 -1.01 13.77 -22.09
N ARG A 227 0.26 13.54 -21.71
CA ARG A 227 0.94 14.18 -20.55
C ARG A 227 0.93 15.70 -20.53
N ARG A 228 0.74 16.34 -21.69
CA ARG A 228 0.59 17.80 -21.79
C ARG A 228 -0.78 18.30 -21.29
N MET A 229 -1.73 17.39 -21.11
CA MET A 229 -3.02 17.68 -20.49
C MET A 229 -2.81 17.65 -18.99
N ASP A 230 -3.29 18.69 -18.32
CA ASP A 230 -3.31 18.70 -16.86
C ASP A 230 -4.14 17.51 -16.34
N ASP A 231 -3.63 16.83 -15.31
CA ASP A 231 -4.17 15.59 -14.73
C ASP A 231 -4.68 14.56 -15.77
N HIS A 232 -3.83 14.19 -16.73
CA HIS A 232 -4.24 13.29 -17.82
C HIS A 232 -4.63 11.89 -17.33
N VAL A 233 -4.02 11.40 -16.25
CA VAL A 233 -4.39 10.10 -15.65
C VAL A 233 -5.72 10.20 -14.92
N GLY A 234 -5.96 11.27 -14.15
CA GLY A 234 -7.26 11.46 -13.47
C GLY A 234 -8.40 11.55 -14.47
N LYS A 235 -8.23 12.33 -15.55
CA LYS A 235 -9.20 12.41 -16.65
C LYS A 235 -9.48 11.07 -17.32
N TYR A 236 -8.45 10.22 -17.46
CA TYR A 236 -8.63 8.86 -17.97
C TYR A 236 -9.44 8.00 -17.00
N ILE A 237 -9.14 8.05 -15.70
CA ILE A 237 -9.89 7.31 -14.66
C ILE A 237 -11.35 7.76 -14.63
N GLU A 238 -11.62 9.07 -14.70
CA GLU A 238 -12.98 9.62 -14.76
C GLU A 238 -13.76 9.09 -15.95
N ALA A 239 -13.16 9.09 -17.14
CA ALA A 239 -13.77 8.56 -18.34
C ALA A 239 -14.02 7.05 -18.22
N LEU A 240 -13.02 6.29 -17.75
CA LEU A 240 -13.11 4.86 -17.56
C LEU A 240 -14.27 4.47 -16.62
N CYS A 241 -14.52 5.26 -15.58
CA CYS A 241 -15.63 5.07 -14.65
C CYS A 241 -16.99 5.55 -15.19
N SER A 242 -16.99 6.45 -16.18
CA SER A 242 -18.22 7.03 -16.75
C SER A 242 -18.84 6.19 -17.86
N GLU A 243 -18.03 5.39 -18.56
CA GLU A 243 -18.47 4.42 -19.58
C GLU A 243 -19.39 3.32 -19.03
N GLU A 244 -19.45 3.16 -17.70
CA GLU A 244 -20.25 2.15 -17.01
C GLU A 244 -21.63 2.64 -16.53
N LYS A 245 -22.06 3.88 -16.86
CA LYS A 245 -23.47 4.25 -16.61
C LYS A 245 -24.36 3.24 -17.35
N PRO A 246 -25.16 2.43 -16.65
CA PRO A 246 -26.01 1.46 -17.32
C PRO A 246 -27.02 2.22 -18.18
N ALA A 247 -27.21 1.75 -19.41
CA ALA A 247 -28.37 2.08 -20.22
C ALA A 247 -29.61 1.54 -19.48
N GLY A 248 -30.19 2.33 -18.58
CA GLY A 248 -31.24 1.82 -17.72
C GLY A 248 -31.79 2.80 -16.70
N GLU A 249 -31.98 4.07 -17.04
CA GLU A 249 -32.91 4.95 -16.33
C GLU A 249 -33.33 6.08 -17.28
N GLY A 250 -34.58 6.04 -17.75
CA GLY A 250 -35.14 7.07 -18.62
C GLY A 250 -36.00 6.61 -19.78
N ARG A 251 -36.79 5.53 -19.63
CA ARG A 251 -38.10 5.38 -20.31
C ARG A 251 -39.02 4.50 -19.46
N SER A 252 -39.78 5.15 -18.58
CA SER A 252 -41.23 4.94 -18.40
C SER A 252 -41.76 5.96 -17.40
#